data_AF-A0A6B1RRZ0-F1
#
_entry.id   AF-A0A6B1RRZ0-F1
#
_cell.length_a   1.000
_cell.length_b   1.000
_cell.length_c   1.000
_cell.angle_alpha   90.00
_cell.angle_beta   90.00
_cell.angle_gamma   90.00
#
_symmetry.space_group_name_H-M   'P 1'
#
loop_
_entity.id
_entity.type
_entity.pdbx_description
1 polymer ?
#
loop_
_entity_poly.entity_id
_entity_poly.type
_entity_poly.pdbx_seq_one_letter_code
_entity_poly.pdbx_strand_id
1 'polypeptide(L)' 'MKDSIFWKKAFIPVYFIVAMLAFLLFKFYIKTDNFSIYLMIIFLICLGTASIIYNYKNNR' A
#
# COMPACT_ATOMS: atom_id res chain seq x y z
N MET A 1 17.57 -9.12 -0.95
CA MET A 1 16.43 -8.18 -0.85
C MET A 1 16.28 -7.23 -2.05
N LYS A 2 17.31 -7.01 -2.89
CA LYS A 2 17.22 -6.12 -4.06
C LYS A 2 16.25 -6.61 -5.15
N ASP A 3 16.04 -7.92 -5.26
CA ASP A 3 15.16 -8.54 -6.27
C ASP A 3 13.72 -8.80 -5.79
N SER A 4 13.38 -8.35 -4.59
CA SER A 4 12.01 -8.54 -4.09
C SER A 4 11.06 -7.54 -4.76
N ILE A 5 9.93 -8.06 -5.24
CA ILE A 5 8.85 -7.26 -5.85
C ILE A 5 8.40 -6.14 -4.91
N PHE A 6 8.46 -6.38 -3.58
CA PHE A 6 8.01 -5.41 -2.58
C PHE A 6 8.77 -4.07 -2.64
N TRP A 7 10.04 -4.10 -3.05
CA TRP A 7 10.92 -2.92 -3.08
C TRP A 7 11.12 -2.37 -4.50
N LYS A 8 10.44 -2.91 -5.51
CA LYS A 8 10.57 -2.43 -6.89
C LYS A 8 9.90 -1.05 -7.04
N LYS A 9 10.63 -0.04 -7.54
CA LYS A 9 10.10 1.33 -7.74
C LYS A 9 8.78 1.37 -8.51
N ALA A 10 8.65 0.52 -9.53
CA ALA A 10 7.42 0.41 -10.33
C ALA A 10 6.19 -0.07 -9.52
N PHE A 11 6.41 -0.74 -8.40
CA PHE A 11 5.34 -1.28 -7.55
C PHE A 11 4.88 -0.30 -6.46
N ILE A 12 5.63 0.78 -6.20
CA ILE A 12 5.26 1.84 -5.26
C ILE A 12 3.84 2.39 -5.51
N PRO A 13 3.46 2.82 -6.72
CA PRO A 13 2.11 3.34 -6.96
C PRO A 13 1.01 2.29 -6.74
N VAL A 14 1.32 1.00 -6.92
CA VAL A 14 0.35 -0.09 -6.76
C VAL A 14 -0.18 -0.17 -5.33
N TYR A 15 0.65 0.02 -4.31
CA TYR A 15 0.22 0.00 -2.92
C TYR A 15 -0.87 1.03 -2.62
N PHE A 16 -0.70 2.26 -3.12
CA PHE A 16 -1.65 3.35 -2.90
C PHE A 16 -2.93 3.18 -3.71
N ILE A 17 -2.82 2.71 -4.95
CA ILE A 17 -3.98 2.39 -5.79
C ILE A 17 -4.83 1.30 -5.13
N VAL A 18 -4.20 0.21 -4.69
CA VAL A 18 -4.92 -0.90 -4.04
C VAL A 18 -5.53 -0.44 -2.71
N ALA A 19 -4.82 0.36 -1.91
CA ALA A 19 -5.36 0.93 -0.67
C ALA A 19 -6.60 1.80 -0.94
N MET A 20 -6.55 2.65 -1.96
CA MET A 20 -7.67 3.51 -2.36
C MET A 20 -8.85 2.71 -2.90
N LEU A 21 -8.61 1.73 -3.77
CA LEU A 21 -9.65 0.85 -4.32
C LEU A 21 -10.30 0.02 -3.21
N ALA A 22 -9.51 -0.52 -2.28
CA ALA A 22 -10.03 -1.24 -1.13
C ALA A 22 -10.91 -0.34 -0.26
N PHE A 23 -10.46 0.88 0.05
CA PHE A 23 -11.27 1.85 0.78
C PHE A 23 -12.60 2.13 0.07
N LEU A 24 -12.56 2.40 -1.24
CA LEU A 24 -13.76 2.68 -2.03
C LEU A 24 -14.73 1.49 -2.04
N LEU A 25 -14.22 0.29 -2.29
CA LEU A 25 -15.00 -0.94 -2.32
C LEU A 25 -15.70 -1.18 -0.98
N PHE A 26 -14.94 -1.19 0.11
CA PHE A 26 -15.50 -1.56 1.40
C PHE A 26 -16.40 -0.49 1.99
N LYS A 27 -16.03 0.80 1.86
CA LYS A 27 -16.81 1.90 2.44
C LYS A 27 -18.07 2.20 1.64
N PHE A 28 -17.99 2.25 0.30
CA PHE A 28 -19.10 2.72 -0.53
C PHE A 28 -19.91 1.61 -1.16
N TYR A 29 -19.26 0.53 -1.62
CA TYR A 29 -19.96 -0.56 -2.29
C TYR A 29 -20.51 -1.58 -1.30
N ILE A 30 -19.66 -2.13 -0.44
CA ILE A 30 -20.05 -3.14 0.56
C ILE A 30 -20.72 -2.48 1.78
N LYS A 31 -20.41 -1.20 2.05
CA LYS A 31 -20.91 -0.42 3.20
C LYS A 31 -20.65 -1.12 4.54
N THR A 32 -19.52 -1.81 4.63
CA THR A 32 -19.08 -2.43 5.87
C THR A 32 -18.13 -1.48 6.60
N ASP A 33 -18.27 -1.40 7.91
CA ASP A 33 -17.41 -0.56 8.77
C ASP A 33 -16.48 -1.42 9.63
N ASN A 34 -16.10 -2.59 9.10
CA ASN A 34 -15.27 -3.52 9.85
C ASN A 34 -13.86 -2.96 10.05
N PHE A 35 -13.43 -2.87 11.31
CA PHE A 35 -12.14 -2.30 11.68
C PHE A 35 -10.95 -2.98 10.98
N SER A 36 -11.06 -4.29 10.71
CA SER A 36 -10.03 -5.07 10.01
C SER A 36 -9.68 -4.54 8.62
N ILE A 37 -10.63 -3.89 7.94
CA ILE A 37 -10.40 -3.34 6.60
C ILE A 37 -9.50 -2.11 6.67
N TYR A 38 -9.71 -1.25 7.66
CA TYR A 38 -8.86 -0.08 7.88
C TYR A 38 -7.44 -0.51 8.25
N LEU A 39 -7.28 -1.60 9.02
CA LEU A 39 -5.95 -2.17 9.29
C LEU A 39 -5.25 -2.60 7.99
N MET A 40 -5.96 -3.25 7.06
CA MET A 40 -5.39 -3.64 5.76
C MET A 40 -4.98 -2.41 4.93
N ILE A 41 -5.80 -1.37 4.90
CA ILE A 41 -5.52 -0.13 4.17
C ILE A 41 -4.28 0.58 4.76
N ILE A 42 -4.22 0.73 6.08
CA ILE A 42 -3.08 1.33 6.78
C ILE A 42 -1.81 0.52 6.51
N PHE A 43 -1.88 -0.81 6.56
CA PHE A 43 -0.75 -1.68 6.26
C PHE A 43 -0.20 -1.45 4.84
N LEU A 44 -1.06 -1.32 3.84
CA LEU A 44 -0.65 -1.01 2.45
C LEU A 44 0.00 0.37 2.33
N ILE A 45 -0.54 1.38 3.02
CA ILE A 45 0.05 2.73 3.05
C ILE A 45 1.44 2.70 3.69
N CYS A 46 1.61 1.99 4.81
CA CYS A 46 2.89 1.80 5.46
C CYS A 46 3.89 1.08 4.55
N LEU A 47 3.48 0.03 3.84
CA LEU A 47 4.31 -0.68 2.86
C LEU A 47 4.76 0.23 1.72
N GLY A 48 3.85 1.02 1.15
CA GLY A 48 4.17 1.98 0.10
C GLY A 48 5.19 3.02 0.58
N THR A 49 5.00 3.55 1.79
CA THR A 49 5.91 4.52 2.41
C THR A 49 7.28 3.92 2.70
N ALA A 50 7.33 2.72 3.27
CA ALA A 50 8.58 1.99 3.51
C ALA A 50 9.32 1.73 2.19
N SER A 51 8.59 1.38 1.12
CA SER A 51 9.17 1.15 -0.21
C SER A 51 9.78 2.43 -0.80
N ILE A 52 9.14 3.58 -0.60
CA ILE A 52 9.72 4.89 -0.96
C ILE A 52 11.01 5.15 -0.19
N ILE A 53 11.01 4.98 1.14
CA ILE A 53 12.19 5.24 1.99
C ILE A 53 13.36 4.31 1.59
N TYR A 54 13.08 3.03 1.38
CA TYR A 54 14.08 2.05 0.95
C TYR A 54 14.72 2.44 -0.39
N ASN A 55 13.88 2.80 -1.37
CA ASN A 55 14.35 3.20 -2.69
C ASN A 55 15.09 4.53 -2.66
N TYR A 56 14.70 5.49 -1.82
CA TYR A 56 15.40 6.75 -1.63
C TYR A 56 16.81 6.51 -1.06
N LYS A 57 16.93 5.67 -0.03
CA LYS A 57 18.22 5.35 0.60
C LYS A 57 19.17 4.57 -0.32
N ASN A 58 18.65 3.67 -1.17
CA ASN A 58 19.46 2.86 -2.08
C ASN A 58 19.82 3.58 -3.40
N ASN A 59 19.22 4.76 -3.67
CA ASN A 59 19.56 5.60 -4.82
C ASN A 59 20.62 6.68 -4.47
N ARG A 60 21.07 6.71 -3.22
CA ARG A 60 22.10 7.59 -2.67
C ARG A 60 23.37 6.78 -2.45
#